data_AF-A0A699IEG7-F1
#
_entry.id   AF-A0A699IEG7-F1
#
_cell.length_a   1.000
_cell.length_b   1.000
_cell.length_c   1.000
_cell.angle_alpha   90.00
_cell.angle_beta   90.00
_cell.angle_gamma   90.00
#
_symmetry.space_group_name_H-M   'P 1'
#
loop_
_entity.id
_entity.type
_entity.pdbx_description
1 polymer ?
#
loop_
_entity_poly.entity_id
_entity_poly.type
_entity_poly.pdbx_seq_one_letter_code
_entity_poly.pdbx_strand_id
1 'polypeptide(L)'
;MANLSEDIQCAGSNTRPPMLDKADFASWQQSIRLYYRGKKNGVNILKSIDEGPFQMGTFQETLAEGIEGAFHLGLERPRVYSDLSPEEKERYNADIRATNILLLGLPKDIYTLINHYTDAKDIWDNVKMFLEGSELLKEDRESQMYDDFEQFCLFKGEAIHDYYVRFAKLINDMRNIKMTMSIMQLNSKFVNNMLPEWGIFVTIMKLNRGLRDSNYD
;
A
#
# COMPACT_ATOMS: atom_id res chain seq x y z
N MET A 1 -3.81 -2.09 -27.18
CA MET A 1 -5.23 -1.92 -26.79
C MET A 1 -5.32 -2.27 -25.32
N ALA A 2 -5.62 -1.29 -24.46
CA ALA A 2 -5.75 -1.51 -23.03
C ALA A 2 -7.02 -2.34 -22.76
N ASN A 3 -6.88 -3.37 -21.94
CA ASN A 3 -7.91 -4.35 -21.67
C ASN A 3 -8.81 -3.80 -20.55
N LEU A 4 -9.84 -3.02 -20.93
CA LEU A 4 -10.72 -2.30 -20.00
C LEU A 4 -11.28 -3.15 -18.84
N SER A 5 -11.41 -4.47 -19.04
CA SER A 5 -11.91 -5.40 -18.02
C SER A 5 -10.90 -5.72 -16.92
N GLU A 6 -9.60 -5.64 -17.18
CA GLU A 6 -8.55 -5.82 -16.18
C GLU A 6 -8.43 -4.55 -15.32
N ASP A 7 -8.46 -3.38 -15.96
CA ASP A 7 -8.37 -2.07 -15.30
C ASP A 7 -9.52 -1.82 -14.29
N ILE A 8 -10.75 -2.27 -14.61
CA ILE A 8 -11.92 -2.15 -13.72
C ILE A 8 -11.77 -3.03 -12.46
N GLN A 9 -11.04 -4.15 -12.53
CA GLN A 9 -10.83 -5.02 -11.38
C GLN A 9 -9.79 -4.47 -10.41
N CYS A 10 -8.80 -3.72 -10.91
CA CYS A 10 -7.74 -3.11 -10.10
C CYS A 10 -8.23 -1.90 -9.28
N ALA A 11 -9.22 -1.15 -9.77
CA ALA A 11 -9.74 0.04 -9.08
C ALA A 11 -10.62 -0.27 -7.86
N GLY A 12 -11.20 -1.47 -7.78
CA GLY A 12 -12.16 -1.85 -6.73
C GLY A 12 -13.50 -1.10 -6.82
N SER A 13 -14.47 -1.48 -6.00
CA SER A 13 -15.76 -0.79 -5.87
C SER A 13 -16.13 -0.62 -4.39
N ASN A 14 -17.19 0.11 -4.05
CA ASN A 14 -17.65 0.19 -2.65
C ASN A 14 -18.05 -1.19 -2.06
N THR A 15 -18.36 -2.17 -2.91
CA THR A 15 -18.82 -3.50 -2.51
C THR A 15 -17.77 -4.60 -2.65
N ARG A 16 -16.75 -4.41 -3.49
CA ARG A 16 -15.67 -5.38 -3.75
C ARG A 16 -14.30 -4.75 -3.52
N PRO A 17 -13.41 -5.37 -2.71
CA PRO A 17 -12.06 -4.86 -2.57
C PRO A 17 -11.30 -4.89 -3.90
N PRO A 18 -10.34 -3.98 -4.10
CA PRO A 18 -9.48 -4.00 -5.29
C PRO A 18 -8.71 -5.32 -5.33
N MET A 19 -8.68 -5.93 -6.52
CA MET A 19 -7.87 -7.14 -6.74
C MET A 19 -6.40 -6.74 -6.79
N LEU A 20 -5.54 -7.54 -6.15
CA LEU A 20 -4.10 -7.35 -6.18
C LEU A 20 -3.56 -7.56 -7.59
N ASP A 21 -3.01 -6.48 -8.14
CA ASP A 21 -2.13 -6.50 -9.31
C ASP A 21 -0.69 -6.64 -8.85
N LYS A 22 0.00 -7.67 -9.35
CA LYS A 22 1.40 -7.94 -9.05
C LYS A 22 2.34 -6.93 -9.69
N ALA A 23 1.95 -6.36 -10.84
CA ALA A 23 2.73 -5.37 -11.56
C ALA A 23 2.69 -4.01 -10.87
N ASP A 24 1.59 -3.69 -10.17
CA ASP A 24 1.40 -2.43 -9.45
C ASP A 24 0.95 -2.65 -8.00
N PHE A 25 1.84 -3.29 -7.24
CA PHE A 25 1.60 -3.56 -5.81
C PHE A 25 1.40 -2.27 -5.00
N ALA A 26 2.11 -1.19 -5.36
CA ALA A 26 2.05 0.09 -4.67
C ALA A 26 0.65 0.73 -4.80
N SER A 27 0.08 0.76 -6.01
CA SER A 27 -1.29 1.24 -6.19
C SER A 27 -2.31 0.36 -5.47
N TRP A 28 -2.14 -0.96 -5.50
CA TRP A 28 -3.02 -1.86 -4.76
C TRP A 28 -2.98 -1.60 -3.25
N GLN A 29 -1.79 -1.42 -2.65
CA GLN A 29 -1.65 -1.11 -1.23
C GLN A 29 -2.41 0.17 -0.84
N GLN A 30 -2.37 1.19 -1.69
CA GLN A 30 -3.09 2.45 -1.45
C GLN A 30 -4.61 2.24 -1.58
N SER A 31 -5.06 1.63 -2.68
CA SER A 31 -6.47 1.38 -2.94
C SER A 31 -7.12 0.51 -1.88
N ILE A 32 -6.45 -0.55 -1.41
CA ILE A 32 -7.01 -1.44 -0.39
C ILE A 32 -7.07 -0.76 0.99
N ARG A 33 -6.07 0.08 1.35
CA ARG A 33 -6.13 0.91 2.57
C ARG A 33 -7.27 1.93 2.53
N LEU A 34 -7.52 2.55 1.38
CA LEU A 34 -8.67 3.44 1.19
C LEU A 34 -9.99 2.69 1.32
N TYR A 35 -10.09 1.50 0.72
CA TYR A 35 -11.25 0.63 0.84
C TYR A 35 -11.54 0.28 2.31
N TYR A 36 -10.53 -0.07 3.10
CA TYR A 36 -10.67 -0.32 4.54
C TYR A 36 -11.19 0.89 5.30
N ARG A 37 -10.63 2.07 5.05
CA ARG A 37 -11.05 3.33 5.69
C ARG A 37 -12.52 3.65 5.40
N GLY A 38 -13.02 3.27 4.23
CA GLY A 38 -14.42 3.44 3.83
C GLY A 38 -15.42 2.46 4.48
N LYS A 39 -14.96 1.41 5.20
CA LYS A 39 -15.85 0.45 5.85
C LYS A 39 -16.26 0.89 7.26
N LYS A 40 -17.38 0.34 7.75
CA LYS A 40 -17.80 0.49 9.14
C LYS A 40 -16.70 -0.01 10.07
N ASN A 41 -16.30 0.82 11.02
CA ASN A 41 -15.16 0.59 11.93
C ASN A 41 -13.81 0.49 11.19
N GLY A 42 -13.65 1.19 10.06
CA GLY A 42 -12.44 1.19 9.24
C GLY A 42 -11.15 1.47 10.02
N VAL A 43 -11.21 2.28 11.07
CA VAL A 43 -10.08 2.53 11.98
C VAL A 43 -9.61 1.24 12.66
N ASN A 44 -10.54 0.47 13.24
CA ASN A 44 -10.20 -0.81 13.86
C ASN A 44 -9.74 -1.82 12.82
N ILE A 45 -10.32 -1.80 11.61
CA ILE A 45 -9.88 -2.72 10.55
C ILE A 45 -8.41 -2.42 10.15
N LEU A 46 -8.04 -1.14 10.04
CA LEU A 46 -6.64 -0.75 9.78
C LEU A 46 -5.71 -1.13 10.94
N LYS A 47 -6.16 -0.96 12.20
CA LYS A 47 -5.38 -1.44 13.35
C LYS A 47 -5.14 -2.95 13.31
N SER A 48 -6.04 -3.76 12.76
CA SER A 48 -5.81 -5.21 12.64
C SER A 48 -4.64 -5.54 11.70
N ILE A 49 -4.41 -4.70 10.69
CA ILE A 49 -3.33 -4.86 9.71
C ILE A 49 -2.03 -4.29 10.29
N ASP A 50 -2.09 -3.13 10.92
CA ASP A 50 -0.90 -2.42 11.39
C ASP A 50 -0.38 -3.02 12.72
N GLU A 51 -1.27 -3.23 13.70
CA GLU A 51 -0.94 -3.63 15.08
C GLU A 51 -1.12 -5.13 15.35
N GLY A 52 -1.94 -5.81 14.54
CA GLY A 52 -2.25 -7.23 14.70
C GLY A 52 -3.62 -7.49 15.34
N PRO A 53 -3.96 -8.77 15.57
CA PRO A 53 -5.27 -9.18 16.07
C PRO A 53 -5.47 -8.83 17.55
N PHE A 54 -6.73 -8.66 17.95
CA PHE A 54 -7.14 -8.54 19.34
C PHE A 54 -6.72 -9.77 20.16
N GLN A 55 -6.21 -9.52 21.36
CA GLN A 55 -5.77 -10.56 22.27
C GLN A 55 -6.85 -10.84 23.30
N MET A 56 -7.43 -12.05 23.26
CA MET A 56 -8.61 -12.41 24.06
C MET A 56 -8.36 -12.36 25.56
N GLY A 57 -7.13 -12.60 26.03
CA GLY A 57 -6.76 -12.55 27.45
C GLY A 57 -7.42 -13.61 28.33
N THR A 58 -7.23 -13.49 29.66
CA THR A 58 -7.85 -14.34 30.69
C THR A 58 -8.94 -13.59 31.45
N PHE A 59 -9.96 -14.33 31.89
CA PHE A 59 -11.05 -13.82 32.73
C PHE A 59 -10.88 -14.35 34.13
N GLN A 60 -11.11 -13.50 35.12
CA GLN A 60 -11.16 -13.90 36.51
C GLN A 60 -12.57 -13.65 37.06
N GLU A 61 -13.25 -14.73 37.43
CA GLU A 61 -14.59 -14.66 37.97
C GLU A 61 -14.55 -14.06 39.38
N THR A 62 -15.39 -13.05 39.65
CA THR A 62 -15.55 -12.52 41.00
C THR A 62 -16.69 -13.28 41.67
N LEU A 63 -16.36 -14.17 42.61
CA LEU A 63 -17.37 -14.78 43.48
C LEU A 63 -17.81 -13.73 44.51
N ALA A 64 -19.12 -13.53 44.63
CA ALA A 64 -19.70 -12.50 45.52
C ALA A 64 -19.29 -12.70 46.99
N GLU A 65 -19.30 -11.59 47.75
CA GLU A 65 -18.96 -11.50 49.18
C GLU A 65 -19.63 -12.60 50.00
N GLY A 66 -18.81 -13.53 50.51
CA GLY A 66 -19.12 -14.21 51.76
C GLY A 66 -19.06 -13.21 52.91
N ILE A 67 -19.85 -13.43 53.96
CA ILE A 67 -20.10 -12.53 55.12
C ILE A 67 -18.83 -12.12 55.93
N GLU A 68 -17.63 -12.48 55.50
CA GLU A 68 -16.38 -12.07 56.15
C GLU A 68 -15.34 -11.59 55.13
N GLY A 69 -15.50 -10.39 54.57
CA GLY A 69 -14.44 -9.49 54.07
C GLY A 69 -13.32 -10.03 53.13
N ALA A 70 -13.39 -11.28 52.69
CA ALA A 70 -12.37 -11.96 51.91
C ALA A 70 -12.82 -12.03 50.46
N PHE A 71 -12.13 -11.29 49.60
CA PHE A 71 -12.24 -11.45 48.15
C PHE A 71 -11.68 -12.82 47.75
N HIS A 72 -12.57 -13.78 47.52
CA HIS A 72 -12.20 -15.04 46.89
C HIS A 72 -12.14 -14.82 45.37
N LEU A 73 -10.94 -14.60 44.86
CA LEU A 73 -10.67 -14.59 43.42
C LEU A 73 -11.02 -15.97 42.84
N GLY A 74 -11.94 -16.00 41.86
CA GLY A 74 -12.38 -17.21 41.19
C GLY A 74 -11.32 -17.80 40.24
N LEU A 75 -11.65 -18.92 39.61
CA LEU A 75 -10.72 -19.69 38.78
C LEU A 75 -10.33 -18.92 37.49
N GLU A 76 -9.01 -18.87 37.26
CA GLU A 76 -8.32 -18.56 36.00
C GLU A 76 -8.90 -19.25 34.76
N ARG A 77 -9.66 -18.59 33.85
CA ARG A 77 -10.05 -19.23 32.57
C ARG A 77 -9.81 -18.34 31.35
N PRO A 78 -9.57 -18.90 30.15
CA PRO A 78 -9.54 -18.13 28.91
C PRO A 78 -10.86 -17.39 28.66
N ARG A 79 -10.80 -16.12 28.23
CA ARG A 79 -11.99 -15.33 27.88
C ARG A 79 -12.68 -15.92 26.66
N VAL A 80 -14.02 -15.91 26.69
CA VAL A 80 -14.84 -16.18 25.51
C VAL A 80 -15.44 -14.89 24.96
N TYR A 81 -15.93 -14.93 23.72
CA TYR A 81 -16.52 -13.77 23.06
C TYR A 81 -17.64 -13.10 23.88
N SER A 82 -18.43 -13.88 24.62
CA SER A 82 -19.49 -13.36 25.47
C SER A 82 -18.98 -12.45 26.59
N ASP A 83 -17.77 -12.73 27.12
CA ASP A 83 -17.12 -11.99 28.21
C ASP A 83 -16.53 -10.64 27.76
N LEU A 84 -16.56 -10.36 26.45
CA LEU A 84 -16.03 -9.13 25.88
C LEU A 84 -16.99 -7.95 26.04
N SER A 85 -16.42 -6.78 26.32
CA SER A 85 -17.13 -5.51 26.25
C SER A 85 -17.63 -5.24 24.81
N PRO A 86 -18.62 -4.37 24.62
CA PRO A 86 -19.04 -3.95 23.28
C PRO A 86 -17.88 -3.49 22.40
N GLU A 87 -16.94 -2.72 22.94
CA GLU A 87 -15.77 -2.19 22.24
C GLU A 87 -14.78 -3.30 21.83
N GLU A 88 -14.53 -4.25 22.73
CA GLU A 88 -13.68 -5.42 22.46
C GLU A 88 -14.31 -6.33 21.39
N LYS A 89 -15.62 -6.54 21.45
CA LYS A 89 -16.36 -7.26 20.40
C LYS A 89 -16.23 -6.56 19.06
N GLU A 90 -16.32 -5.23 19.03
CA GLU A 90 -16.13 -4.47 17.80
C GLU A 90 -14.71 -4.60 17.24
N ARG A 91 -13.68 -4.62 18.11
CA ARG A 91 -12.28 -4.84 17.72
C ARG A 91 -12.09 -6.25 17.14
N TYR A 92 -12.53 -7.28 17.85
CA TYR A 92 -12.47 -8.67 17.40
C TYR A 92 -13.18 -8.87 16.05
N ASN A 93 -14.38 -8.31 15.90
CA ASN A 93 -15.12 -8.37 14.63
C ASN A 93 -14.44 -7.54 13.52
N ALA A 94 -13.65 -6.53 13.85
CA ALA A 94 -12.85 -5.80 12.87
C ALA A 94 -11.69 -6.67 12.36
N ASP A 95 -11.06 -7.47 13.22
CA ASP A 95 -9.99 -8.40 12.82
C ASP A 95 -10.48 -9.42 11.79
N ILE A 96 -11.63 -10.05 12.06
CA ILE A 96 -12.25 -11.00 11.11
C ILE A 96 -12.55 -10.30 9.76
N ARG A 97 -13.06 -9.07 9.82
CA ARG A 97 -13.34 -8.28 8.61
C ARG A 97 -12.06 -7.92 7.85
N ALA A 98 -10.99 -7.57 8.55
CA ALA A 98 -9.68 -7.27 7.97
C ALA A 98 -9.18 -8.46 7.16
N THR A 99 -9.13 -9.64 7.80
CA THR A 99 -8.70 -10.91 7.18
C THR A 99 -9.55 -11.23 5.96
N ASN A 100 -10.88 -11.21 6.08
CA ASN A 100 -11.76 -11.56 4.97
C ASN A 100 -11.58 -10.62 3.77
N ILE A 101 -11.45 -9.31 3.99
CA ILE A 101 -11.24 -8.35 2.91
C ILE A 101 -9.87 -8.57 2.24
N LEU A 102 -8.81 -8.86 3.02
CA LEU A 102 -7.49 -9.16 2.45
C LEU A 102 -7.60 -10.37 1.53
N LEU A 103 -8.13 -11.48 2.03
CA LEU A 103 -8.25 -12.73 1.27
C LEU A 103 -9.06 -12.57 -0.02
N LEU A 104 -10.11 -11.73 -0.02
CA LEU A 104 -10.91 -11.43 -1.21
C LEU A 104 -10.18 -10.55 -2.23
N GLY A 105 -9.19 -9.76 -1.79
CA GLY A 105 -8.35 -8.94 -2.64
C GLY A 105 -7.18 -9.70 -3.26
N LEU A 106 -7.01 -10.99 -2.99
CA LEU A 106 -5.86 -11.76 -3.45
C LEU A 106 -6.18 -12.67 -4.65
N PRO A 107 -5.33 -12.66 -5.69
CA PRO A 107 -5.28 -13.68 -6.71
C PRO A 107 -5.08 -15.08 -6.11
N LYS A 108 -5.63 -16.08 -6.79
CA LYS A 108 -5.64 -17.48 -6.34
C LYS A 108 -4.25 -18.03 -6.04
N ASP A 109 -3.26 -17.69 -6.86
CA ASP A 109 -1.89 -18.16 -6.74
C ASP A 109 -1.16 -17.55 -5.52
N ILE A 110 -1.40 -16.27 -5.22
CA ILE A 110 -0.93 -15.66 -3.97
C ILE A 110 -1.65 -16.27 -2.77
N TYR A 111 -2.97 -16.42 -2.84
CA TYR A 111 -3.76 -17.02 -1.76
C TYR A 111 -3.26 -18.41 -1.36
N THR A 112 -2.95 -19.28 -2.31
CA THR A 112 -2.44 -20.63 -2.02
C THR A 112 -1.11 -20.67 -1.27
N LEU A 113 -0.31 -19.61 -1.35
CA LEU A 113 0.99 -19.52 -0.68
C LEU A 113 0.88 -19.04 0.78
N ILE A 114 -0.22 -18.37 1.13
CA ILE A 114 -0.38 -17.69 2.42
C ILE A 114 -1.61 -18.18 3.20
N ASN A 115 -2.29 -19.22 2.71
CA ASN A 115 -3.55 -19.71 3.27
C ASN A 115 -3.41 -20.32 4.69
N HIS A 116 -2.19 -20.56 5.16
CA HIS A 116 -1.90 -21.01 6.52
C HIS A 116 -1.87 -19.87 7.54
N TYR A 117 -1.76 -18.61 7.10
CA TYR A 117 -1.86 -17.45 7.98
C TYR A 117 -3.32 -17.13 8.31
N THR A 118 -3.59 -16.75 9.55
CA THR A 118 -4.96 -16.64 10.07
C THR A 118 -5.39 -15.21 10.42
N ASP A 119 -4.45 -14.35 10.80
CA ASP A 119 -4.71 -12.94 11.07
C ASP A 119 -4.28 -12.03 9.90
N ALA A 120 -4.92 -10.87 9.85
CA ALA A 120 -4.74 -9.92 8.76
C ALA A 120 -3.32 -9.36 8.69
N LYS A 121 -2.64 -9.22 9.83
CA LYS A 121 -1.30 -8.65 9.88
C LYS A 121 -0.29 -9.60 9.27
N ASP A 122 -0.30 -10.87 9.68
CA ASP A 122 0.59 -11.88 9.12
C ASP A 122 0.36 -12.06 7.61
N ILE A 123 -0.90 -12.10 7.17
CA ILE A 123 -1.25 -12.15 5.74
C ILE A 123 -0.66 -10.94 5.01
N TRP A 124 -0.87 -9.73 5.54
CA TRP A 124 -0.39 -8.48 4.94
C TRP A 124 1.13 -8.43 4.83
N ASP A 125 1.83 -8.72 5.93
CA ASP A 125 3.29 -8.65 6.01
C ASP A 125 3.94 -9.70 5.10
N ASN A 126 3.34 -10.89 4.94
CA ASN A 126 3.83 -11.91 4.01
C ASN A 126 3.56 -11.57 2.54
N VAL A 127 2.38 -11.03 2.20
CA VAL A 127 2.11 -10.53 0.83
C VAL A 127 3.10 -9.43 0.48
N LYS A 128 3.35 -8.51 1.42
CA LYS A 128 4.32 -7.44 1.26
C LYS A 128 5.72 -7.99 1.06
N MET A 129 6.18 -8.89 1.91
CA MET A 129 7.49 -9.54 1.77
C MET A 129 7.63 -10.28 0.44
N PHE A 130 6.57 -10.96 -0.01
CA PHE A 130 6.57 -11.71 -1.26
C PHE A 130 6.68 -10.81 -2.50
N LEU A 131 6.01 -9.66 -2.50
CA LEU A 131 5.92 -8.77 -3.68
C LEU A 131 6.94 -7.63 -3.67
N GLU A 132 7.33 -7.12 -2.50
CA GLU A 132 8.41 -6.14 -2.36
C GLU A 132 9.80 -6.80 -2.32
N GLY A 133 9.88 -8.06 -1.89
CA GLY A 133 11.14 -8.77 -1.72
C GLY A 133 11.88 -8.39 -0.44
N SER A 134 13.13 -8.86 -0.33
CA SER A 134 14.07 -8.52 0.74
C SER A 134 14.71 -7.13 0.52
N GLU A 135 15.45 -6.61 1.50
CA GLU A 135 16.18 -5.34 1.35
C GLU A 135 17.17 -5.36 0.17
N LEU A 136 17.77 -6.51 -0.14
CA LEU A 136 18.64 -6.68 -1.32
C LEU A 136 17.89 -6.42 -2.64
N LEU A 137 16.64 -6.87 -2.74
CA LEU A 137 15.79 -6.61 -3.91
C LEU A 137 15.36 -5.14 -3.99
N LYS A 138 15.39 -4.38 -2.89
CA LYS A 138 15.15 -2.94 -2.91
C LYS A 138 16.34 -2.20 -3.51
N GLU A 139 17.57 -2.56 -3.14
CA GLU A 139 18.79 -2.00 -3.74
C GLU A 139 18.85 -2.30 -5.24
N ASP A 140 18.52 -3.53 -5.65
CA ASP A 140 18.45 -3.90 -7.07
C ASP A 140 17.38 -3.08 -7.83
N ARG A 141 16.21 -2.86 -7.22
CA ARG A 141 15.14 -2.01 -7.80
C ARG A 141 15.54 -0.55 -7.88
N GLU A 142 16.20 -0.01 -6.86
CA GLU A 142 16.74 1.34 -6.89
C GLU A 142 17.79 1.49 -7.99
N SER A 143 18.71 0.51 -8.12
CA SER A 143 19.71 0.50 -9.18
C SER A 143 19.05 0.47 -10.56
N GLN A 144 18.07 -0.42 -10.77
CA GLN A 144 17.34 -0.49 -12.04
C GLN A 144 16.61 0.83 -12.34
N MET A 145 16.00 1.46 -11.33
CA MET A 145 15.32 2.75 -11.50
C MET A 145 16.30 3.87 -11.83
N TYR A 146 17.50 3.85 -11.26
CA TYR A 146 18.59 4.76 -11.64
C TYR A 146 19.02 4.54 -13.08
N ASP A 147 19.16 3.29 -13.53
CA ASP A 147 19.53 2.97 -14.91
C ASP A 147 18.44 3.41 -15.91
N ASP A 148 17.17 3.14 -15.61
CA ASP A 148 16.03 3.57 -16.42
C ASP A 148 15.95 5.10 -16.51
N PHE A 149 16.21 5.79 -15.40
CA PHE A 149 16.32 7.24 -15.39
C PHE A 149 17.50 7.72 -16.23
N GLU A 150 18.67 7.11 -16.06
CA GLU A 150 19.88 7.54 -16.74
C GLU A 150 19.75 7.41 -18.26
N GLN A 151 19.11 6.33 -18.71
CA GLN A 151 18.86 6.02 -20.12
C GLN A 151 17.61 6.72 -20.68
N PHE A 152 16.83 7.43 -19.85
CA PHE A 152 15.58 8.05 -20.29
C PHE A 152 15.84 9.12 -21.36
N CYS A 153 15.33 8.88 -22.56
CA CYS A 153 15.46 9.80 -23.68
C CYS A 153 14.22 9.83 -24.57
N LEU A 154 14.07 10.95 -25.28
CA LEU A 154 13.06 11.11 -26.33
C LEU A 154 13.43 10.23 -27.52
N PHE A 155 12.51 9.36 -27.93
CA PHE A 155 12.75 8.52 -29.10
C PHE A 155 12.51 9.29 -30.42
N LYS A 156 13.20 8.85 -31.47
CA LYS A 156 13.01 9.46 -32.80
C LYS A 156 11.58 9.22 -33.29
N GLY A 157 10.84 10.30 -33.55
CA GLY A 157 9.45 10.24 -33.99
C GLY A 157 8.42 10.10 -32.86
N GLU A 158 8.84 10.13 -31.60
CA GLU A 158 7.94 10.17 -30.44
C GLU A 158 7.36 11.58 -30.26
N ALA A 159 6.04 11.65 -30.02
CA ALA A 159 5.39 12.92 -29.72
C ALA A 159 5.78 13.41 -28.31
N ILE A 160 5.89 14.74 -28.11
CA ILE A 160 6.23 15.32 -26.80
C ILE A 160 5.23 14.87 -25.72
N HIS A 161 3.94 14.75 -26.08
CA HIS A 161 2.92 14.28 -25.15
C HIS A 161 3.25 12.88 -24.62
N ASP A 162 3.62 11.95 -25.51
CA ASP A 162 3.93 10.57 -25.12
C ASP A 162 5.22 10.49 -24.29
N TYR A 163 6.21 11.32 -24.63
CA TYR A 163 7.43 11.51 -23.84
C TYR A 163 7.13 12.03 -22.42
N TYR A 164 6.23 13.02 -22.30
CA TYR A 164 5.79 13.54 -21.00
C TYR A 164 5.05 12.46 -20.19
N VAL A 165 4.13 11.71 -20.80
CA VAL A 165 3.40 10.62 -20.13
C VAL A 165 4.37 9.57 -19.60
N ARG A 166 5.36 9.16 -20.39
CA ARG A 166 6.42 8.24 -19.94
C ARG A 166 7.24 8.81 -18.80
N PHE A 167 7.57 10.10 -18.85
CA PHE A 167 8.35 10.74 -17.79
C PHE A 167 7.55 10.86 -16.48
N ALA A 168 6.26 11.19 -16.57
CA ALA A 168 5.35 11.20 -15.42
C ALA A 168 5.22 9.81 -14.80
N LYS A 169 5.11 8.76 -15.64
CA LYS A 169 5.13 7.37 -15.17
C LYS A 169 6.43 7.04 -14.44
N LEU A 170 7.60 7.39 -15.01
CA LEU A 170 8.89 7.17 -14.36
C LEU A 170 8.99 7.85 -12.99
N ILE A 171 8.52 9.10 -12.87
CA ILE A 171 8.49 9.81 -11.58
C ILE A 171 7.56 9.11 -10.58
N ASN A 172 6.40 8.64 -11.03
CA ASN A 172 5.48 7.90 -10.17
C ASN A 172 6.10 6.58 -9.67
N ASP A 173 6.76 5.85 -10.56
CA ASP A 173 7.45 4.61 -10.25
C ASP A 173 8.59 4.85 -9.22
N MET A 174 9.35 5.94 -9.36
CA MET A 174 10.35 6.37 -8.36
C MET A 174 9.72 6.69 -6.99
N ARG A 175 8.60 7.43 -6.98
CA ARG A 175 7.88 7.75 -5.73
C ARG A 175 7.38 6.50 -5.03
N ASN A 176 6.94 5.49 -5.79
CA ASN A 176 6.47 4.22 -5.26
C ASN A 176 7.55 3.46 -4.49
N ILE A 177 8.82 3.53 -4.93
CA ILE A 177 9.96 2.95 -4.21
C ILE A 177 10.60 3.89 -3.19
N LYS A 178 9.97 5.05 -2.91
CA LYS A 178 10.47 6.11 -2.00
C LYS A 178 11.80 6.73 -2.41
N MET A 179 12.16 6.63 -3.68
CA MET A 179 13.31 7.30 -4.25
C MET A 179 12.98 8.77 -4.50
N THR A 180 13.72 9.67 -3.85
CA THR A 180 13.50 11.12 -3.97
C THR A 180 14.57 11.77 -4.83
N MET A 181 14.17 12.52 -5.84
CA MET A 181 15.02 13.45 -6.59
C MET A 181 14.51 14.87 -6.43
N SER A 182 15.42 15.85 -6.48
CA SER A 182 15.00 17.25 -6.51
C SER A 182 14.28 17.58 -7.80
N ILE A 183 13.30 18.49 -7.74
CA ILE A 183 12.59 19.01 -8.92
C ILE A 183 13.59 19.53 -9.96
N MET A 184 14.67 20.16 -9.53
CA MET A 184 15.73 20.64 -10.41
C MET A 184 16.42 19.50 -11.18
N GLN A 185 16.67 18.35 -10.55
CA GLN A 185 17.26 17.18 -11.22
C GLN A 185 16.29 16.59 -12.24
N LEU A 186 15.02 16.41 -11.86
CA LEU A 186 13.98 15.89 -12.76
C LEU A 186 13.80 16.81 -13.98
N ASN A 187 13.62 18.11 -13.75
CA ASN A 187 13.44 19.10 -14.82
C ASN A 187 14.66 19.18 -15.73
N SER A 188 15.87 19.13 -15.16
CA SER A 188 17.10 19.11 -15.94
C SER A 188 17.20 17.85 -16.80
N LYS A 189 16.85 16.67 -16.28
CA LYS A 189 16.86 15.42 -17.03
C LYS A 189 15.86 15.44 -18.18
N PHE A 190 14.63 15.87 -17.92
CA PHE A 190 13.58 15.97 -18.94
C PHE A 190 14.00 16.85 -20.12
N VAL A 191 14.55 18.03 -19.81
CA VAL A 191 14.95 19.04 -20.80
C VAL A 191 16.24 18.65 -21.54
N ASN A 192 17.21 18.04 -20.87
CA ASN A 192 18.50 17.66 -21.47
C ASN A 192 18.39 16.50 -22.46
N ASN A 193 17.38 15.65 -22.33
CA ASN A 193 17.19 14.47 -23.17
C ASN A 193 16.13 14.68 -24.29
N MET A 194 15.73 15.92 -24.54
CA MET A 194 14.97 16.27 -25.74
C MET A 194 15.86 16.28 -26.98
N LEU A 195 15.29 15.97 -28.15
CA LEU A 195 16.00 16.02 -29.43
C LEU A 195 16.52 17.44 -29.74
N PRO A 196 17.63 17.57 -30.49
CA PRO A 196 18.23 18.87 -30.84
C PRO A 196 17.26 19.85 -31.52
N GLU A 197 16.23 19.33 -32.19
CA GLU A 197 15.15 20.07 -32.83
C GLU A 197 14.39 21.00 -31.84
N TRP A 198 14.39 20.64 -30.56
CA TRP A 198 13.81 21.44 -29.46
C TRP A 198 14.83 22.33 -28.74
N GLY A 199 16.08 22.38 -29.23
CA GLY A 199 17.21 23.04 -28.58
C GLY A 199 17.01 24.53 -28.29
N ILE A 200 16.23 25.24 -29.12
CA ILE A 200 15.90 26.66 -28.89
C ILE A 200 14.99 26.81 -27.66
N PHE A 201 13.94 25.99 -27.55
CA PHE A 201 13.04 25.99 -26.39
C PHE A 201 13.76 25.58 -25.11
N VAL A 202 14.62 24.56 -25.19
CA VAL A 202 15.49 24.09 -24.09
C VAL A 202 16.39 25.23 -23.59
N THR A 203 17.00 25.99 -24.50
CA THR A 203 17.89 27.10 -24.16
C THR A 203 17.12 28.23 -23.48
N ILE A 204 15.93 28.57 -23.97
CA ILE A 204 15.06 29.60 -23.38
C ILE A 204 14.60 29.19 -21.96
N MET A 205 14.21 27.94 -21.76
CA MET A 205 13.78 27.41 -20.45
C MET A 205 14.90 27.47 -19.40
N LYS A 206 16.13 27.14 -19.80
CA LYS A 206 17.32 27.19 -18.92
C LYS A 206 17.68 28.62 -18.51
N LEU A 207 17.56 29.59 -19.42
CA LEU A 207 17.89 30.99 -19.16
C LEU A 207 16.91 31.68 -18.21
N ASN A 208 15.63 31.27 -18.20
CA ASN A 208 14.57 31.92 -17.43
C ASN A 208 14.44 31.45 -15.96
N ARG A 209 15.41 30.71 -15.39
CA ARG A 209 15.35 30.10 -14.03
C ARG A 209 14.15 29.16 -13.76
N GLY A 210 13.32 28.85 -14.75
CA GLY A 210 12.07 28.09 -14.61
C GLY A 210 12.22 26.63 -14.15
N LEU A 211 13.45 26.10 -14.11
CA LEU A 211 13.74 24.75 -13.62
C LEU A 211 13.56 24.59 -12.10
N ARG A 212 13.53 25.69 -11.33
CA ARG A 212 13.39 25.65 -9.86
C ARG A 212 11.95 25.67 -9.36
N ASP A 213 11.03 26.27 -10.12
CA ASP A 213 9.71 26.67 -9.59
C ASP A 213 8.50 26.11 -10.39
N SER A 214 8.71 25.35 -11.47
CA SER A 214 7.61 24.75 -12.23
C SER A 214 7.23 23.37 -11.68
N ASN A 215 6.16 23.33 -10.88
CA ASN A 215 5.38 22.10 -10.66
C ASN A 215 4.55 21.84 -11.91
N TYR A 216 4.75 20.68 -12.54
CA TYR A 216 3.83 20.14 -13.52
C TYR A 216 2.91 19.16 -12.79
N ASP A 217 2.02 19.70 -11.95
CA ASP A 217 0.90 18.97 -11.35
C ASP A 217 -0.18 18.65 -12.39
#